data_AF-A0A543KRE6-F1
#
_entry.id   AF-A0A543KRE6-F1
#
_cell.length_a   1.000
_cell.length_b   1.000
_cell.length_c   1.000
_cell.angle_alpha   90.00
_cell.angle_beta   90.00
_cell.angle_gamma   90.00
#
_symmetry.space_group_name_H-M   'P 1'
#
loop_
_entity.id
_entity.type
_entity.pdbx_description
1 polymer ?
#
loop_
_entity_poly.entity_id
_entity_poly.type
_entity_poly.pdbx_seq_one_letter_code
_entity_poly.pdbx_strand_id
1 'polypeptide(L)'
;MEGPRRDVGLALRADRRRRGLSQRAYAATRGISRDRVAQAEVDAGSLRLADVLVLLEGTGYELVVLPVGSERPDVAWDETDLRATTRVGSRFPAHRRVRRSRGGPMWWIYHEQLGNRGYGPQPGWTAEGFEIPPGTVYGKKPRPYVEGEGPRWPY
;
A
#
# COMPACT_ATOMS: atom_id res chain seq x y z
N MET A 1 -7.72 -21.04 5.99
CA MET A 1 -7.36 -20.30 7.21
C MET A 1 -6.06 -19.54 6.94
N GLU A 2 -6.16 -18.31 6.46
CA GLU A 2 -5.01 -17.38 6.41
C GLU A 2 -4.67 -17.02 7.86
N GLY A 3 -3.64 -17.68 8.39
CA GLY A 3 -3.44 -17.84 9.83
C GLY A 3 -2.82 -16.65 10.60
N PRO A 4 -2.56 -16.86 11.91
CA PRO A 4 -2.02 -15.86 12.86
C PRO A 4 -0.75 -15.13 12.42
N ARG A 5 0.01 -15.74 11.51
CA ARG A 5 1.25 -15.20 10.95
C ARG A 5 1.02 -13.91 10.16
N ARG A 6 -0.18 -13.78 9.56
CA ARG A 6 -0.58 -12.60 8.79
C ARG A 6 -0.92 -11.43 9.71
N ASP A 7 -1.50 -11.68 10.89
CA ASP A 7 -1.98 -10.64 11.81
C ASP A 7 -0.84 -9.78 12.37
N VAL A 8 0.31 -10.38 12.66
CA VAL A 8 1.50 -9.62 13.09
C VAL A 8 1.93 -8.64 12.00
N GLY A 9 1.99 -9.09 10.75
CA GLY A 9 2.33 -8.22 9.62
C GLY A 9 1.31 -7.08 9.42
N LEU A 10 0.03 -7.37 9.62
CA LEU A 10 -1.05 -6.39 9.57
C LEU A 10 -0.95 -5.36 10.72
N ALA A 11 -0.63 -5.81 11.94
CA ALA A 11 -0.41 -4.95 13.10
C ALA A 11 0.71 -3.93 12.87
N LEU A 12 1.88 -4.41 12.42
CA LEU A 12 3.02 -3.54 12.09
C LEU A 12 2.68 -2.53 11.01
N ARG A 13 1.96 -2.99 9.98
CA ARG A 13 1.55 -2.15 8.87
C ARG A 13 0.52 -1.10 9.28
N ALA A 14 -0.43 -1.45 10.14
CA ALA A 14 -1.41 -0.53 10.70
C ALA A 14 -0.73 0.57 11.54
N ASP A 15 0.19 0.20 12.43
CA ASP A 15 0.97 1.17 13.21
C ASP A 15 1.78 2.10 12.30
N ARG A 16 2.43 1.54 11.30
CA ARG A 16 3.23 2.28 10.33
C ARG A 16 2.38 3.27 9.51
N ARG A 17 1.14 2.91 9.16
CA ARG A 17 0.17 3.83 8.55
C ARG A 17 -0.23 4.95 9.50
N ARG A 18 -0.59 4.63 10.74
CA ARG A 18 -0.98 5.65 11.74
C ARG A 18 0.11 6.71 11.90
N ARG A 19 1.38 6.31 11.81
CA ARG A 19 2.54 7.20 11.87
C ARG A 19 2.93 7.85 10.53
N GLY A 20 2.31 7.46 9.41
CA GLY A 20 2.65 7.96 8.09
C GLY A 20 4.05 7.58 7.59
N LEU A 21 4.63 6.47 8.09
CA LEU A 21 6.04 6.15 7.86
C LEU A 21 6.25 5.16 6.70
N SER A 22 7.29 5.41 5.91
CA SER A 22 7.83 4.39 5.00
C SER A 22 8.44 3.23 5.81
N GLN A 23 8.68 2.09 5.20
CA GLN A 23 9.24 0.93 5.90
C GLN A 23 10.64 1.22 6.43
N ARG A 24 11.46 1.90 5.62
CA ARG A 24 12.80 2.33 6.00
C ARG A 24 12.76 3.33 7.15
N ALA A 25 11.86 4.32 7.09
CA ALA A 25 11.72 5.31 8.16
C ALA A 25 11.24 4.65 9.46
N TYR A 26 10.27 3.74 9.37
CA TYR A 26 9.75 2.99 10.51
C TYR A 26 10.83 2.16 11.21
N ALA A 27 11.60 1.41 10.42
CA ALA A 27 12.73 0.63 10.92
C ALA A 27 13.76 1.51 11.64
N ALA A 28 14.14 2.64 11.02
CA ALA A 28 15.07 3.60 11.62
C ALA A 28 14.55 4.20 12.93
N THR A 29 13.27 4.62 12.98
CA THR A 29 12.68 5.19 14.21
C THR A 29 12.62 4.20 15.37
N ARG A 30 12.65 2.90 15.09
CA ARG A 30 12.57 1.84 16.11
C ARG A 30 13.92 1.16 16.39
N GLY A 31 14.99 1.56 15.70
CA GLY A 31 16.29 0.91 15.83
C GLY A 31 16.32 -0.54 15.34
N ILE A 32 15.38 -0.93 14.47
CA ILE A 32 15.26 -2.31 13.94
C ILE A 32 15.72 -2.32 12.48
N SER A 33 16.24 -3.45 12.00
CA SER A 33 16.61 -3.56 10.59
C SER A 33 15.38 -3.53 9.67
N ARG A 34 15.52 -2.87 8.50
CA ARG A 34 14.46 -2.80 7.48
C ARG A 34 14.02 -4.18 7.03
N ASP A 35 14.97 -5.10 6.84
CA ASP A 35 14.70 -6.44 6.31
C ASP A 35 13.93 -7.29 7.32
N ARG A 36 14.18 -7.10 8.63
CA ARG A 36 13.40 -7.73 9.69
C ARG A 36 11.96 -7.25 9.73
N VAL A 37 11.72 -5.95 9.51
CA VAL A 37 10.36 -5.43 9.31
C VAL A 37 9.73 -6.01 8.04
N ALA A 38 10.50 -6.16 6.95
CA ALA A 38 10.01 -6.73 5.68
C ALA A 38 9.55 -8.17 5.88
N GLN A 39 10.38 -8.97 6.54
CA GLN A 39 10.13 -10.36 6.82
C GLN A 39 8.89 -10.52 7.70
N ALA A 40 8.75 -9.70 8.75
CA ALA A 40 7.58 -9.71 9.62
C ALA A 40 6.27 -9.34 8.87
N GLU A 41 6.32 -8.37 7.95
CA GLU A 41 5.14 -7.96 7.16
C GLU A 41 4.70 -9.02 6.12
N VAL A 42 5.60 -9.94 5.73
CA VAL A 42 5.34 -11.02 4.77
C VAL A 42 4.96 -12.32 5.48
N ASP A 43 5.80 -12.78 6.40
CA ASP A 43 5.59 -14.00 7.19
C ASP A 43 6.30 -13.90 8.54
N ALA A 44 5.57 -13.41 9.55
CA ALA A 44 6.06 -13.37 10.91
C ALA A 44 6.30 -14.76 11.53
N GLY A 45 5.74 -15.84 10.96
CA GLY A 45 5.96 -17.20 11.43
C GLY A 45 7.39 -17.71 11.23
N SER A 46 8.16 -17.03 10.38
CA SER A 46 9.59 -17.31 10.17
C SER A 46 10.50 -16.67 11.23
N LEU A 47 9.96 -15.80 12.10
CA LEU A 47 10.71 -15.10 13.15
C LEU A 47 10.62 -15.85 14.49
N ARG A 48 11.61 -15.64 15.36
CA ARG A 48 11.54 -16.14 16.74
C ARG A 48 10.47 -15.36 17.51
N LEU A 49 9.83 -15.99 18.48
CA LEU A 49 8.82 -15.33 19.31
C LEU A 49 9.35 -14.05 19.97
N ALA A 50 10.57 -14.09 20.53
CA ALA A 50 11.22 -12.92 21.11
C ALA A 50 11.35 -11.77 20.09
N ASP A 51 11.64 -12.09 18.83
CA ASP A 51 11.76 -11.09 17.78
C ASP A 51 10.42 -10.44 17.43
N VAL A 52 9.35 -11.22 17.46
CA VAL A 52 7.98 -10.74 17.25
C VAL A 52 7.53 -9.84 18.39
N LEU A 53 7.84 -10.19 19.65
CA LEU A 53 7.51 -9.37 20.81
C LEU A 53 8.19 -7.99 20.73
N VAL A 54 9.48 -7.94 20.40
CA VAL A 54 10.21 -6.68 20.15
C VAL A 54 9.56 -5.88 19.01
N LEU A 55 9.13 -6.55 17.94
CA LEU A 55 8.44 -5.89 16.83
C LEU A 55 7.08 -5.32 17.25
N LEU A 56 6.36 -5.92 18.20
CA LEU A 56 5.05 -5.42 18.63
C LEU A 56 5.13 -4.34 19.72
N GLU A 57 6.28 -4.19 20.37
CA GLU A 57 6.48 -3.21 21.43
C GLU A 57 6.13 -1.78 20.98
N GLY A 58 5.23 -1.10 21.71
CA GLY A 58 4.81 0.26 21.40
C GLY A 58 3.94 0.42 20.13
N THR A 59 3.46 -0.69 19.55
CA THR A 59 2.53 -0.66 18.41
C THR A 59 1.06 -0.62 18.84
N GLY A 60 0.76 -0.79 20.13
CA GLY A 60 -0.60 -0.92 20.65
C GLY A 60 -1.27 -2.26 20.33
N TYR A 61 -0.50 -3.24 19.86
CA TYR A 61 -0.93 -4.63 19.67
C TYR A 61 -0.06 -5.55 20.53
N GLU A 62 -0.65 -6.64 21.01
CA GLU A 62 0.04 -7.66 21.80
C GLU A 62 -0.23 -9.06 21.25
N LEU A 63 0.61 -10.02 21.65
CA LEU A 63 0.37 -11.44 21.37
C LEU A 63 -0.38 -12.09 22.52
N VAL A 64 -1.42 -12.85 22.19
CA VAL A 64 -2.17 -13.65 23.15
C VAL A 64 -1.98 -15.14 22.84
N VAL A 65 -1.83 -15.96 23.88
CA VAL A 65 -1.78 -17.42 23.78
C VAL A 65 -3.16 -17.96 24.16
N LEU A 66 -3.73 -18.79 23.29
CA LEU A 66 -5.06 -19.36 23.47
C LEU A 66 -4.97 -20.89 23.48
N PRO A 67 -5.78 -21.58 24.31
CA PRO A 67 -5.95 -23.02 24.19
C PRO A 67 -6.39 -23.42 22.78
N VAL A 68 -5.98 -24.61 22.35
CA VAL A 68 -6.41 -25.15 21.06
C VAL A 68 -7.91 -25.35 21.06
N GLY A 69 -8.60 -24.83 20.05
CA GLY A 69 -10.06 -24.90 19.93
C GLY A 69 -10.80 -23.73 20.60
N SER A 70 -10.10 -22.83 21.31
CA SER A 70 -10.70 -21.58 21.76
C SER A 70 -11.03 -20.65 20.59
N GLU A 71 -12.10 -19.89 20.76
CA GLU A 71 -12.46 -18.83 19.82
C GLU A 71 -11.34 -17.78 19.78
N ARG A 72 -11.00 -17.35 18.56
CA ARG A 72 -9.97 -16.32 18.35
C ARG A 72 -10.63 -14.95 18.50
N PRO A 73 -9.95 -13.98 19.14
CA PRO A 73 -10.39 -12.59 19.12
C PRO A 73 -10.60 -12.13 17.67
N ASP A 74 -11.74 -11.50 17.42
CA ASP A 74 -12.00 -10.87 16.13
C ASP A 74 -11.18 -9.59 16.02
N VAL A 75 -10.05 -9.67 15.32
CA VAL A 75 -9.21 -8.51 15.03
C VAL A 75 -9.63 -7.95 13.68
N ALA A 76 -10.51 -6.95 13.72
CA ALA A 76 -10.99 -6.27 12.52
C ALA A 76 -9.87 -5.42 11.89
N TRP A 77 -9.34 -5.87 10.75
CA TRP A 77 -8.40 -5.10 9.94
C TRP A 77 -9.13 -4.25 8.90
N ASP A 78 -8.58 -3.07 8.61
CA ASP A 78 -9.11 -2.20 7.55
C ASP A 78 -9.13 -2.94 6.20
N GLU A 79 -10.19 -2.74 5.42
CA GLU A 79 -10.32 -3.38 4.11
C GLU A 79 -9.12 -3.08 3.18
N THR A 80 -8.53 -1.90 3.33
CA THR A 80 -7.32 -1.48 2.64
C THR A 80 -6.15 -2.42 2.90
N ASP A 81 -6.01 -2.94 4.12
CA ASP A 81 -4.95 -3.88 4.48
C ASP A 81 -5.22 -5.30 4.02
N LEU A 82 -6.49 -5.67 3.97
CA LEU A 82 -6.90 -7.00 3.59
C LEU A 82 -6.91 -7.19 2.07
N ARG A 83 -7.33 -6.18 1.32
CA ARG A 83 -7.73 -6.32 -0.10
C ARG A 83 -7.06 -5.35 -1.06
N ALA A 84 -6.48 -4.23 -0.61
CA ALA A 84 -5.99 -3.23 -1.55
C ALA A 84 -4.65 -3.65 -2.20
N THR A 85 -4.71 -3.83 -3.52
CA THR A 85 -3.55 -4.15 -4.35
C THR A 85 -3.44 -3.18 -5.53
N THR A 86 -2.21 -2.93 -5.95
CA THR A 86 -1.90 -2.18 -7.16
C THR A 86 -2.32 -2.98 -8.40
N ARG A 87 -2.28 -2.34 -9.58
CA ARG A 87 -2.57 -3.02 -10.86
C ARG A 87 -1.76 -4.30 -11.08
N VAL A 88 -0.52 -4.35 -10.57
CA VAL A 88 0.38 -5.51 -10.73
C VAL A 88 0.24 -6.53 -9.60
N GLY A 89 -0.75 -6.37 -8.72
CA GLY A 89 -1.02 -7.30 -7.62
C GLY A 89 -0.20 -7.08 -6.34
N SER A 90 0.72 -6.10 -6.34
CA SER A 90 1.50 -5.78 -5.14
C SER A 90 0.68 -4.94 -4.14
N ARG A 91 1.02 -4.97 -2.85
CA ARG A 91 0.39 -4.08 -1.85
C ARG A 91 0.83 -2.64 -2.06
N PHE A 92 -0.06 -1.70 -1.76
CA PHE A 92 0.31 -0.28 -1.70
C PHE A 92 1.31 0.01 -0.58
N PRO A 93 2.11 1.08 -0.67
CA PRO A 93 2.92 1.53 0.47
C PRO A 93 2.03 1.94 1.66
N ALA A 94 2.36 1.48 2.86
CA ALA A 94 1.52 1.71 4.05
C ALA A 94 1.29 3.18 4.42
N HIS A 95 2.23 4.06 4.07
CA HIS A 95 2.15 5.51 4.31
C HIS A 95 1.27 6.26 3.31
N ARG A 96 0.80 5.60 2.25
CA ARG A 96 -0.08 6.23 1.26
C ARG A 96 -1.52 6.02 1.67
N ARG A 97 -2.34 7.07 1.52
CA ARG A 97 -3.79 6.92 1.58
C ARG A 97 -4.24 6.16 0.35
N VAL A 98 -5.04 5.14 0.56
CA VAL A 98 -5.54 4.26 -0.50
C VAL A 98 -7.06 4.22 -0.39
N ARG A 99 -7.74 4.24 -1.53
CA ARG A 99 -9.20 4.18 -1.61
C ARG A 99 -9.63 3.26 -2.74
N ARG A 100 -10.85 2.72 -2.64
CA ARG A 100 -11.48 1.99 -3.74
C ARG A 100 -11.66 2.93 -4.93
N SER A 101 -11.45 2.40 -6.13
CA SER A 101 -11.73 3.08 -7.39
C SER A 101 -12.69 2.24 -8.21
N ARG A 102 -13.98 2.64 -8.23
CA ARG A 102 -15.02 1.92 -8.97
C ARG A 102 -14.93 2.16 -10.49
N GLY A 103 -14.50 3.36 -10.89
CA GLY A 103 -14.34 3.78 -12.28
C GLY A 103 -12.90 3.71 -12.79
N GLY A 104 -11.96 3.24 -11.96
CA GLY A 104 -10.53 3.31 -12.24
C GLY A 104 -9.94 4.69 -11.90
N PRO A 105 -8.66 4.75 -11.52
CA PRO A 105 -7.99 6.03 -11.25
C PRO A 105 -7.81 6.87 -12.52
N MET A 106 -7.70 8.20 -12.37
CA MET A 106 -7.61 9.14 -13.49
C MET A 106 -6.42 8.84 -14.40
N TRP A 107 -5.26 8.50 -13.84
CA TRP A 107 -4.11 8.09 -14.66
C TRP A 107 -4.43 6.88 -15.56
N TRP A 108 -5.23 5.92 -15.09
CA TRP A 108 -5.59 4.74 -15.88
C TRP A 108 -6.57 5.12 -17.00
N ILE A 109 -7.54 5.99 -16.69
CA ILE A 109 -8.46 6.53 -17.68
C ILE A 109 -7.67 7.25 -18.79
N TYR A 110 -6.76 8.14 -18.43
CA TYR A 110 -6.00 8.92 -19.42
C TYR A 110 -5.01 8.09 -20.22
N HIS A 111 -4.29 7.16 -19.59
CA HIS A 111 -3.21 6.43 -20.27
C HIS A 111 -3.68 5.14 -20.97
N GLU A 112 -4.68 4.46 -20.42
CA GLU A 112 -5.09 3.13 -20.89
C GLU A 112 -6.44 3.19 -21.61
N GLN A 113 -7.44 3.83 -21.00
CA GLN A 113 -8.79 3.91 -21.58
C GLN A 113 -8.85 4.86 -22.78
N LEU A 114 -8.29 6.06 -22.63
CA LEU A 114 -8.28 7.12 -23.66
C LEU A 114 -6.98 7.14 -24.46
N GLY A 115 -5.88 6.60 -23.91
CA GLY A 115 -4.53 6.72 -24.47
C GLY A 115 -4.10 5.62 -25.45
N ASN A 116 -5.04 4.88 -26.03
CA ASN A 116 -4.80 3.87 -27.08
C ASN A 116 -3.83 2.73 -26.71
N ARG A 117 -3.56 2.48 -25.42
CA ARG A 117 -2.65 1.40 -24.95
C ARG A 117 -3.30 0.02 -24.81
N GLY A 118 -4.58 -0.09 -25.20
CA GLY A 118 -5.41 -1.25 -24.95
C GLY A 118 -5.83 -1.26 -23.49
N TYR A 119 -7.14 -1.37 -23.25
CA TYR A 119 -7.79 -1.33 -21.94
C TYR A 119 -7.19 -2.34 -20.94
N GLY A 120 -6.03 -2.02 -20.36
CA GLY A 120 -5.37 -2.84 -19.36
C GLY A 120 -6.28 -3.03 -18.14
N PRO A 121 -6.02 -4.02 -17.28
CA PRO A 121 -6.91 -4.36 -16.17
C PRO A 121 -7.19 -3.12 -15.31
N GLN A 122 -8.47 -2.82 -15.14
CA GLN A 122 -8.94 -1.67 -14.38
C GLN A 122 -8.56 -1.84 -12.90
N PRO A 123 -7.79 -0.91 -12.30
CA PRO A 123 -7.44 -0.99 -10.89
C PRO A 123 -8.66 -0.73 -10.00
N GLY A 124 -9.00 -1.69 -9.13
CA GLY A 124 -10.08 -1.53 -8.13
C GLY A 124 -9.71 -0.68 -6.92
N TRP A 125 -8.42 -0.36 -6.76
CA TRP A 125 -7.87 0.45 -5.66
C TRP A 125 -6.86 1.45 -6.20
N THR A 126 -6.74 2.60 -5.53
CA THR A 126 -5.79 3.64 -5.92
C THR A 126 -5.23 4.40 -4.72
N ALA A 127 -3.97 4.82 -4.84
CA ALA A 127 -3.35 5.80 -3.94
C ALA A 127 -3.39 7.23 -4.52
N GLU A 128 -4.13 7.43 -5.62
CA GLU A 128 -4.34 8.71 -6.28
C GLU A 128 -5.30 9.59 -5.48
N GLY A 129 -4.83 10.79 -5.14
CA GLY A 129 -5.54 11.76 -4.30
C GLY A 129 -4.61 12.65 -3.48
N PHE A 130 -3.52 13.15 -4.10
CA PHE A 130 -2.75 14.27 -3.54
C PHE A 130 -3.40 15.58 -3.99
N GLU A 131 -3.33 16.63 -3.17
CA GLU A 131 -3.32 18.00 -3.71
C GLU A 131 -2.20 18.01 -4.76
N ILE A 132 -2.57 18.24 -6.02
CA ILE A 132 -1.59 18.34 -7.10
C ILE A 132 -0.75 19.58 -6.76
N PRO A 133 0.56 19.44 -6.45
CA PRO A 133 1.39 20.62 -6.24
C PRO A 133 1.28 21.51 -7.48
N PRO A 134 1.06 22.83 -7.33
CA PRO A 134 1.00 23.74 -8.45
C PRO A 134 2.20 23.51 -9.39
N GLY A 135 1.94 23.21 -10.67
CA GLY A 135 2.99 22.94 -11.65
C GLY A 135 3.34 21.46 -11.88
N THR A 136 2.66 20.51 -11.25
CA THR A 136 2.84 19.08 -11.56
C THR A 136 2.24 18.76 -12.92
N VAL A 137 3.10 18.56 -13.92
CA VAL A 137 2.70 18.16 -15.28
C VAL A 137 2.61 16.64 -15.35
N TYR A 138 1.40 16.10 -15.40
CA TYR A 138 1.18 14.69 -15.71
C TYR A 138 1.15 14.49 -17.23
N GLY A 139 1.95 13.54 -17.72
CA GLY A 139 2.07 13.23 -19.15
C GLY A 139 3.09 14.09 -19.89
N LYS A 140 3.44 13.67 -21.11
CA LYS A 140 4.24 14.50 -22.03
C LYS A 140 3.43 15.75 -22.35
N LYS A 141 4.03 16.95 -22.27
CA LYS A 141 3.39 18.15 -22.82
C LYS A 141 3.05 17.88 -24.28
N PRO A 142 1.81 18.18 -24.73
CA PRO A 142 1.47 18.13 -26.15
C PRO A 142 2.49 18.95 -26.94
N ARG A 143 3.16 18.30 -27.89
CA ARG A 143 4.17 18.95 -28.74
C ARG A 143 3.45 19.43 -30.00
N PRO A 144 3.56 20.71 -30.37
CA PRO A 144 3.05 21.17 -31.66
C PRO A 144 3.81 20.44 -32.77
N TYR A 145 3.09 20.00 -33.81
CA TYR A 145 3.69 19.32 -34.96
C TYR A 145 4.39 20.30 -35.90
N VAL A 146 3.96 21.56 -35.86
CA VAL A 146 4.47 22.68 -36.67
C VAL A 146 4.69 23.90 -35.78
N GLU A 147 5.74 24.66 -36.05
CA GLU A 147 6.04 25.89 -35.34
C GLU A 147 4.89 26.91 -35.55
N GLY A 148 4.24 27.32 -34.45
CA GLY A 148 3.08 28.21 -34.46
C GLY A 148 1.72 27.54 -34.19
N GLU A 149 1.65 26.21 -34.12
CA GLU A 149 0.41 25.52 -33.74
C GLU A 149 0.22 25.47 -32.22
N GLY A 150 -1.03 25.58 -31.75
CA GLY A 150 -1.38 25.39 -30.34
C GLY A 150 -1.11 23.95 -29.87
N PRO A 151 -0.92 23.72 -28.56
CA PRO A 151 -0.64 22.39 -28.04
C PRO A 151 -1.76 21.39 -28.39
N ARG A 152 -1.45 20.36 -29.17
CA ARG A 152 -2.36 19.25 -29.49
C ARG A 152 -1.88 17.94 -28.89
N TRP A 153 -2.80 17.21 -28.27
CA TRP A 153 -2.54 15.84 -27.81
C TRP A 153 -2.48 14.91 -29.05
N PRO A 154 -1.46 14.05 -29.17
CA PRO A 154 -1.49 13.02 -30.19
C PRO A 154 -2.62 12.04 -29.85
N TYR A 155 -3.49 11.78 -30.84
CA TYR A 155 -4.54 10.76 -30.79
C TYR A 155 -3.99 9.36 -30.50
#